data_AF-A0A1F9KT26-F1
#
_entry.id   AF-A0A1F9KT26-F1
#
_cell.length_a   1.000
_cell.length_b   1.000
_cell.length_c   1.000
_cell.angle_alpha   90.00
_cell.angle_beta   90.00
_cell.angle_gamma   90.00
#
_symmetry.space_group_name_H-M   'P 1'
#
loop_
_entity.id
_entity.type
_entity.pdbx_description
1 polymer ?
#
loop_
_entity_poly.entity_id
_entity_poly.type
_entity_poly.pdbx_seq_one_letter_code
_entity_poly.pdbx_strand_id
1 'polypeptide(L)'
;MNPSDEILKAREQAIIDAYRPICLCNKIRKGIVVKAIQRGANTFEKVTRRTGVGTGPCGAARCGPMVRGMLGETVETCKECGWSILKTQPPLTCPRCGATQ
;
A
#
# COMPACT_ATOMS: atom_id res chain seq x y z
N MET A 1 16.61 -28.29 -3.91
CA MET A 1 15.69 -27.46 -4.72
C MET A 1 16.48 -26.93 -5.91
N ASN A 2 15.90 -26.92 -7.10
CA ASN A 2 16.56 -26.45 -8.32
C ASN A 2 16.28 -24.94 -8.52
N PRO A 3 17.27 -24.10 -8.88
CA PRO A 3 17.08 -22.68 -9.18
C PRO A 3 15.92 -22.35 -10.13
N SER A 4 15.56 -23.26 -11.05
CA SER A 4 14.41 -23.09 -11.95
C SER A 4 13.06 -23.04 -11.22
N ASP A 5 12.92 -23.84 -10.17
CA ASP A 5 11.65 -23.97 -9.41
C ASP A 5 11.41 -22.71 -8.56
N GLU A 6 12.48 -22.09 -8.07
CA GLU A 6 12.41 -20.84 -7.31
C GLU A 6 11.96 -19.67 -8.18
N ILE A 7 12.45 -19.60 -9.42
CA ILE A 7 12.03 -18.57 -10.39
C ILE A 7 10.55 -18.72 -10.73
N LEU A 8 10.07 -19.94 -10.96
CA LEU A 8 8.65 -20.19 -11.24
C LEU A 8 7.78 -19.72 -10.07
N LYS A 9 8.10 -20.14 -8.85
CA LYS A 9 7.39 -19.73 -7.63
C LYS A 9 7.40 -18.22 -7.43
N ALA A 10 8.51 -17.55 -7.68
CA ALA A 10 8.60 -16.09 -7.57
C ALA A 10 7.67 -15.38 -8.58
N ARG A 11 7.57 -15.90 -9.81
CA ARG A 11 6.67 -15.35 -10.84
C ARG A 11 5.20 -15.57 -10.47
N GLU A 12 4.85 -16.77 -9.99
CA GLU A 12 3.50 -17.07 -9.50
C GLU A 12 3.11 -16.14 -8.34
N GLN A 13 4.01 -15.98 -7.37
CA GLN A 13 3.78 -15.08 -6.24
C GLN A 13 3.61 -13.62 -6.70
N ALA A 14 4.40 -13.16 -7.67
CA ALA A 14 4.27 -11.80 -8.21
C ALA A 14 2.92 -11.58 -8.91
N ILE A 15 2.39 -12.59 -9.60
CA ILE A 15 1.06 -12.55 -10.23
C ILE A 15 -0.01 -12.44 -9.14
N ILE A 16 0.02 -13.33 -8.15
CA ILE A 16 -0.94 -13.32 -7.02
C ILE A 16 -0.90 -11.96 -6.32
N ASP A 17 0.29 -11.44 -6.04
CA ASP A 17 0.48 -10.15 -5.40
C ASP A 17 -0.09 -9.00 -6.21
N ALA A 18 0.09 -9.01 -7.53
CA ALA A 18 -0.45 -7.96 -8.40
C ALA A 18 -1.98 -7.87 -8.33
N TYR A 19 -2.67 -8.98 -8.06
CA TYR A 19 -4.13 -9.01 -7.94
C TYR A 19 -4.66 -8.61 -6.56
N ARG A 20 -3.80 -8.51 -5.53
CA ARG A 20 -4.21 -8.13 -4.17
C ARG A 20 -4.83 -6.72 -4.16
N PRO A 21 -5.97 -6.52 -3.48
CA PRO A 21 -6.59 -5.20 -3.40
C PRO A 21 -5.76 -4.27 -2.50
N ILE A 22 -5.55 -3.04 -2.95
CA ILE A 22 -4.88 -1.97 -2.17
C ILE A 22 -5.90 -0.92 -1.75
N CYS A 23 -6.76 -0.47 -2.68
CA CYS A 23 -7.83 0.48 -2.38
C CYS A 23 -9.17 -0.21 -2.51
N LEU A 24 -9.82 -0.46 -1.37
CA LEU A 24 -11.08 -1.18 -1.32
C LEU A 24 -12.24 -0.35 -1.88
N CYS A 25 -12.28 0.95 -1.56
CA CYS A 25 -13.36 1.83 -2.03
C CYS A 25 -13.31 2.07 -3.55
N ASN A 26 -12.10 2.26 -4.12
CA ASN A 26 -11.93 2.49 -5.56
C ASN A 26 -11.61 1.20 -6.34
N LYS A 27 -11.62 0.04 -5.67
CA LYS A 27 -11.34 -1.29 -6.26
C LYS A 27 -10.01 -1.37 -7.02
N ILE A 28 -8.98 -0.69 -6.51
CA ILE A 28 -7.64 -0.65 -7.14
C ILE A 28 -6.76 -1.75 -6.57
N ARG A 29 -6.10 -2.50 -7.47
CA ARG A 29 -5.20 -3.62 -7.15
C ARG A 29 -3.74 -3.18 -7.07
N LYS A 30 -2.90 -3.93 -6.34
CA LYS A 30 -1.47 -3.67 -6.11
C LYS A 30 -0.69 -3.53 -7.42
N GLY A 31 -0.99 -4.36 -8.42
CA GLY A 31 -0.32 -4.31 -9.72
C GLY A 31 -0.46 -2.97 -10.44
N ILE A 32 -1.58 -2.27 -10.26
CA ILE A 32 -1.80 -0.93 -10.85
C ILE A 32 -0.91 0.11 -10.18
N VAL A 33 -0.81 0.05 -8.85
CA VAL A 33 0.06 0.94 -8.05
C VAL A 33 1.54 0.68 -8.38
N VAL A 34 1.96 -0.58 -8.41
CA VAL A 34 3.34 -0.96 -8.77
C VAL A 34 3.69 -0.46 -10.18
N LYS A 35 2.82 -0.66 -11.17
CA LYS A 35 3.03 -0.13 -12.54
C LYS A 35 3.15 1.39 -12.55
N ALA A 36 2.36 2.11 -11.74
CA ALA A 36 2.46 3.56 -11.65
C ALA A 36 3.81 4.01 -11.08
N ILE A 37 4.28 3.34 -10.02
CA ILE A 37 5.59 3.59 -9.38
C ILE A 37 6.73 3.30 -10.36
N GLN A 38 6.72 2.14 -11.04
CA GLN A 38 7.70 1.76 -12.05
C GLN A 38 7.77 2.77 -13.22
N ARG A 39 6.65 3.41 -13.56
CA ARG A 39 6.60 4.50 -14.55
C ARG A 39 7.08 5.85 -14.00
N GLY A 40 7.68 5.91 -12.80
CA GLY A 40 8.23 7.11 -12.19
C GLY A 40 7.28 7.89 -11.26
N ALA A 41 6.17 7.30 -10.79
CA ALA A 41 5.35 7.93 -9.76
C ALA A 41 5.99 7.74 -8.38
N ASN A 42 6.83 8.68 -7.97
CA ASN A 42 7.62 8.63 -6.75
C ASN A 42 7.01 9.35 -5.54
N THR A 43 5.78 9.88 -5.66
CA THR A 43 5.05 10.49 -4.53
C THR A 43 3.63 9.96 -4.48
N PHE A 44 3.01 10.03 -3.30
CA PHE A 44 1.62 9.59 -3.12
C PHE A 44 0.67 10.34 -4.06
N GLU A 45 0.88 11.64 -4.28
CA GLU A 45 0.08 12.47 -5.19
C GLU A 45 0.24 12.03 -6.65
N LYS A 46 1.47 11.71 -7.08
CA LYS A 46 1.70 11.20 -8.45
C LYS A 46 1.05 9.85 -8.66
N VAL A 47 1.14 8.95 -7.68
CA VAL A 47 0.44 7.65 -7.71
C VAL A 47 -1.07 7.86 -7.74
N THR A 48 -1.58 8.76 -6.91
CA THR A 48 -3.00 9.14 -6.84
C THR A 48 -3.51 9.65 -8.19
N ARG A 49 -2.80 10.59 -8.82
CA ARG A 49 -3.17 11.12 -10.14
C ARG A 49 -3.20 10.05 -11.23
N ARG A 50 -2.31 9.05 -11.17
CA ARG A 50 -2.23 7.98 -12.19
C ARG A 50 -3.19 6.84 -11.97
N THR A 51 -3.57 6.56 -10.73
CA THR A 51 -4.30 5.33 -10.36
C THR A 51 -5.68 5.60 -9.77
N GLY A 52 -5.95 6.82 -9.29
CA GLY A 52 -7.12 7.15 -8.49
C GLY A 52 -7.06 6.63 -7.06
N VAL A 53 -5.90 6.17 -6.57
CA VAL A 53 -5.79 5.71 -5.17
C VAL A 53 -5.98 6.88 -4.20
N GLY A 54 -6.63 6.65 -3.06
CA GLY A 54 -6.80 7.70 -2.05
C GLY A 54 -7.90 8.74 -2.32
N THR A 55 -8.48 8.79 -3.52
CA THR A 55 -9.55 9.75 -3.87
C THR A 55 -10.97 9.30 -3.50
N GLY A 56 -11.12 8.08 -2.99
CA GLY A 56 -12.42 7.53 -2.61
C GLY A 56 -12.97 8.14 -1.31
N PRO A 57 -14.19 7.75 -0.91
CA PRO A 57 -14.89 8.33 0.26
C PRO A 57 -14.16 8.15 1.60
N CYS A 58 -13.20 7.22 1.69
CA CYS A 58 -12.39 7.04 2.89
C CYS A 58 -11.17 7.98 2.97
N GLY A 59 -10.97 8.88 2.00
CA GLY A 59 -9.93 9.92 2.05
C GLY A 59 -8.52 9.38 2.29
N ALA A 60 -8.16 8.26 1.65
CA ALA A 60 -6.91 7.54 1.84
C ALA A 60 -6.64 6.96 3.25
N ALA A 61 -7.57 7.03 4.21
CA ALA A 61 -7.35 6.53 5.58
C ALA A 61 -6.99 5.03 5.65
N ARG A 62 -7.45 4.23 4.66
CA ARG A 62 -7.20 2.77 4.59
C ARG A 62 -6.00 2.39 3.73
N CYS A 63 -5.92 2.97 2.54
CA CYS A 63 -4.90 2.59 1.54
C CYS A 63 -3.66 3.49 1.57
N GLY A 64 -3.78 4.71 2.12
CA GLY A 64 -2.73 5.72 2.16
C GLY A 64 -1.45 5.21 2.80
N PRO A 65 -1.50 4.73 4.07
CA PRO A 65 -0.31 4.19 4.72
C PRO A 65 0.34 3.05 3.92
N MET A 66 -0.45 2.12 3.37
CA MET A 66 0.10 1.02 2.56
C MET A 66 0.81 1.52 1.29
N VAL A 67 0.20 2.42 0.52
CA VAL A 67 0.81 2.95 -0.71
C VAL A 67 2.06 3.77 -0.40
N ARG A 68 2.03 4.56 0.67
CA ARG A 68 3.20 5.31 1.15
C ARG A 68 4.34 4.40 1.59
N GLY A 69 4.02 3.29 2.27
CA GLY A 69 4.99 2.23 2.55
C GLY A 69 5.58 1.60 1.27
N MET A 70 4.78 1.40 0.22
CA MET A 70 5.28 0.96 -1.10
C MET A 70 6.21 1.99 -1.78
N LEU A 71 6.09 3.27 -1.41
CA LEU A 71 6.96 4.36 -1.87
C LEU A 71 8.20 4.54 -0.97
N GLY A 72 8.35 3.75 0.09
CA GLY A 72 9.48 3.80 1.01
C GLY A 72 9.28 4.70 2.24
N GLU A 73 8.08 5.26 2.45
CA GLU A 73 7.78 6.02 3.66
C GLU A 73 7.69 5.11 4.89
N THR A 74 8.09 5.61 6.06
CA THR A 74 8.07 4.83 7.30
C THR A 74 6.64 4.62 7.80
N VAL A 75 6.22 3.36 7.88
CA VAL A 75 4.94 2.92 8.42
C VAL A 75 5.13 2.04 9.65
N GLU A 76 4.24 2.18 10.62
CA GLU A 76 4.16 1.35 11.82
C GLU A 76 2.85 0.56 11.84
N THR A 77 2.89 -0.61 12.45
CA THR A 77 1.71 -1.42 12.70
C THR A 77 1.14 -1.06 14.07
N CYS A 78 -0.11 -0.62 14.10
CA CYS A 78 -0.85 -0.38 15.33
C CYS A 78 -0.80 -1.61 16.24
N LYS A 79 -0.36 -1.45 17.49
CA LYS A 79 -0.25 -2.55 18.45
C LYS A 79 -1.61 -3.13 18.84
N GLU A 80 -2.65 -2.30 18.84
CA GLU A 80 -4.01 -2.70 19.24
C GLU A 80 -4.78 -3.43 18.15
N CYS A 81 -4.69 -2.98 16.89
CA CYS A 81 -5.55 -3.48 15.82
C CYS A 81 -4.83 -3.94 14.55
N GLY A 82 -3.49 -3.88 14.51
CA GLY A 82 -2.68 -4.32 13.38
C GLY A 82 -2.73 -3.40 12.15
N TRP A 83 -3.34 -2.21 12.26
CA TRP A 83 -3.46 -1.27 11.14
C TRP A 83 -2.14 -0.58 10.81
N SER A 84 -1.82 -0.42 9.52
CA SER A 84 -0.67 0.37 9.10
C SER A 84 -0.91 1.87 9.31
N ILE A 85 -0.01 2.54 10.00
CA ILE A 85 -0.04 3.96 10.37
C ILE A 85 1.20 4.62 9.79
N LEU A 86 1.03 5.80 9.20
CA LEU A 86 2.12 6.58 8.66
C LEU A 86 2.79 7.40 9.77
N LYS A 87 4.12 7.35 9.90
CA LYS A 87 4.85 8.04 10.98
C LYS A 87 5.05 9.55 10.79
N THR A 88 4.47 10.17 9.77
CA THR A 88 4.91 11.50 9.32
C THR A 88 4.53 12.66 10.24
N GLN A 89 3.57 12.52 11.17
CA GLN A 89 3.16 13.61 12.08
C GLN A 89 2.64 13.09 13.45
N PRO A 90 3.09 13.65 14.59
CA PRO A 90 2.53 13.37 15.92
C PRO A 90 1.23 14.15 16.21
N PRO A 91 0.33 13.63 17.06
CA PRO A 91 0.36 12.30 17.68
C PRO A 91 -0.02 11.19 16.68
N LEU A 92 0.62 10.02 16.78
CA LEU A 92 0.33 8.85 15.96
C LEU A 92 -0.94 8.15 16.45
N THR A 93 -2.08 8.79 16.24
CA THR A 93 -3.39 8.20 16.51
C THR A 93 -3.77 7.27 15.37
N CYS A 94 -4.03 5.99 15.69
CA CYS A 94 -4.49 5.02 14.71
C CYS A 94 -5.82 5.47 14.09
N PRO A 95 -5.92 5.67 12.77
CA PRO A 95 -7.16 6.11 12.13
C PRO A 95 -8.25 5.04 12.12
N ARG A 96 -7.93 3.81 12.55
CA ARG A 96 -8.89 2.70 12.65
C ARG A 96 -9.49 2.53 14.03
N CYS A 97 -8.68 2.52 15.10
CA CYS A 97 -9.16 2.27 16.47
C CYS A 97 -8.98 3.45 17.43
N GLY A 98 -8.33 4.54 17.00
CA GLY A 98 -8.07 5.70 17.86
C GLY A 98 -6.94 5.52 18.88
N ALA A 99 -6.27 4.36 18.91
CA ALA A 99 -5.16 4.13 19.82
C ALA A 99 -3.93 5.00 19.46
N THR A 100 -3.34 5.64 20.46
CA THR A 100 -2.06 6.35 20.32
C THR A 100 -0.92 5.34 20.30
N GLN A 101 0.01 5.44 19.35
CA GLN A 101 1.15 4.51 19.19
C GLN A 101 2.47 5.06 19.71
#